data_AF-S8BTH1-F1
#
_entry.id   AF-S8BTH1-F1
#
_cell.length_a   1.000
_cell.length_b   1.000
_cell.length_c   1.000
_cell.angle_alpha   90.00
_cell.angle_beta   90.00
_cell.angle_gamma   90.00
#
_symmetry.space_group_name_H-M   'P 1'
#
loop_
_entity.id
_entity.type
_entity.pdbx_description
1 polymer ?
#
loop_
_entity_poly.entity_id
_entity_poly.type
_entity_poly.pdbx_seq_one_letter_code
_entity_poly.pdbx_strand_id
1 'polypeptide(L)'
;SHARSRSTLEIPIFWFIHSDALMIDKHYQAKALSDMVIVVQSDPHSWESHLQCNGESLLWDLRSPTKAAVAAASEHLSGLLPLHLVYSDAHETAIEDWIWSVGCNPFSVTSRGWKISQFQRDTIARSYVVTALEESIQHVNSAVRLLIMEET
;
A
#
# COMPACT_ATOMS: atom_id res chain seq x y z
N SER A 1 -18.13 26.74 -18.43
CA SER A 1 -18.06 25.30 -18.78
C SER A 1 -17.53 24.55 -17.57
N HIS A 2 -18.40 24.23 -16.61
CA HIS A 2 -18.02 23.44 -15.44
C HIS A 2 -17.74 22.00 -15.89
N ALA A 3 -16.45 21.67 -15.98
CA ALA A 3 -16.01 20.30 -16.18
C ALA A 3 -16.67 19.44 -15.08
N ARG A 4 -17.39 18.39 -15.49
CA ARG A 4 -17.75 17.27 -14.64
C ARG A 4 -16.44 16.75 -14.03
N SER A 5 -16.14 17.19 -12.81
CA SER A 5 -15.03 16.67 -12.01
C SER A 5 -15.26 15.17 -11.86
N ARG A 6 -14.42 14.38 -12.54
CA ARG A 6 -14.46 12.92 -12.44
C ARG A 6 -13.99 12.57 -11.03
N SER A 7 -14.93 12.34 -10.10
CA SER A 7 -14.64 11.92 -8.72
C SER A 7 -14.21 10.44 -8.64
N THR A 8 -13.41 9.98 -9.60
CA THR A 8 -12.95 8.60 -9.71
C THR A 8 -11.45 8.61 -9.94
N LEU A 9 -10.71 8.08 -8.96
CA LEU A 9 -9.29 7.82 -9.08
C LEU A 9 -9.09 6.54 -9.91
N GLU A 10 -8.42 6.67 -11.05
CA GLU A 10 -8.02 5.53 -11.88
C GLU A 10 -6.58 5.19 -11.57
N ILE A 11 -6.31 3.92 -11.25
CA ILE A 11 -4.98 3.44 -10.92
C ILE A 11 -4.60 2.35 -11.92
N PRO A 12 -3.60 2.57 -12.77
CA PRO A 12 -3.13 1.55 -13.68
C PRO A 12 -2.40 0.45 -12.87
N ILE A 13 -2.84 -0.79 -13.09
CA ILE A 13 -2.18 -1.98 -12.56
C ILE A 13 -1.54 -2.72 -13.73
N PHE A 14 -0.21 -2.73 -13.77
CA PHE A 14 0.55 -3.46 -14.78
C PHE A 14 0.90 -4.84 -14.26
N TRP A 15 0.38 -5.87 -14.92
CA TRP A 15 0.53 -7.26 -14.51
C TRP A 15 1.45 -8.02 -15.48
N PHE A 16 2.67 -8.30 -15.04
CA PHE A 16 3.69 -8.99 -15.84
C PHE A 16 3.70 -10.48 -15.51
N ILE A 17 3.63 -11.32 -16.53
CA ILE A 17 3.68 -12.78 -16.39
C ILE A 17 5.02 -13.28 -16.93
N HIS A 18 5.73 -14.06 -16.13
CA HIS A 18 7.05 -14.58 -16.48
C HIS A 18 7.18 -16.07 -16.10
N SER A 19 8.00 -16.81 -16.83
CA SER A 19 8.22 -18.24 -16.53
C SER A 19 9.14 -18.43 -15.33
N ASP A 20 10.15 -17.58 -15.20
CA ASP A 20 11.14 -17.71 -14.13
C ASP A 20 10.65 -17.01 -12.86
N ALA A 21 11.18 -17.43 -11.71
CA ALA A 21 10.89 -16.79 -10.43
C ALA A 21 11.42 -15.34 -10.42
N LEU A 22 10.53 -14.38 -10.60
CA LEU A 22 10.85 -12.96 -10.65
C LEU A 22 10.20 -12.23 -9.48
N MET A 23 10.99 -11.36 -8.84
CA MET A 23 10.55 -10.48 -7.76
C MET A 23 10.96 -9.04 -8.10
N ILE A 24 10.10 -8.10 -7.78
CA ILE A 24 10.38 -6.67 -7.80
C ILE A 24 11.27 -6.35 -6.61
N ASP A 25 12.40 -5.69 -6.87
CA ASP A 25 13.31 -5.21 -5.82
C ASP A 25 13.73 -6.33 -4.85
N LYS A 26 13.98 -7.53 -5.40
CA LYS A 26 14.35 -8.79 -4.70
C LYS A 26 13.28 -9.37 -3.76
N HIS A 27 12.36 -8.57 -3.23
CA HIS A 27 11.53 -8.95 -2.09
C HIS A 27 10.03 -8.96 -2.36
N TYR A 28 9.54 -8.30 -3.41
CA TYR A 28 8.11 -8.07 -3.61
C TYR A 28 7.56 -8.70 -4.88
N GLN A 29 6.35 -9.27 -4.82
CA GLN A 29 5.60 -9.67 -6.02
C GLN A 29 4.80 -8.50 -6.61
N ALA A 30 4.50 -7.48 -5.81
CA ALA A 30 3.84 -6.27 -6.26
C ALA A 30 4.37 -5.05 -5.51
N LYS A 31 4.43 -3.90 -6.16
CA LYS A 31 4.92 -2.65 -5.57
C LYS A 31 4.04 -1.48 -5.99
N ALA A 32 3.67 -0.66 -5.02
CA ALA A 32 3.04 0.63 -5.24
C ALA A 32 4.10 1.64 -5.69
N LEU A 33 3.86 2.33 -6.79
CA LEU A 33 4.62 3.50 -7.22
C LEU A 33 3.75 4.75 -7.05
N SER A 34 4.29 5.93 -7.36
CA SER A 34 3.58 7.21 -7.22
C SER A 34 2.31 7.33 -8.07
N ASP A 35 2.25 6.64 -9.20
CA ASP A 35 1.21 6.79 -10.24
C ASP A 35 0.66 5.45 -10.77
N MET A 36 1.20 4.33 -10.28
CA MET A 36 0.83 3.00 -10.78
C MET A 36 1.11 1.90 -9.76
N VAL A 37 0.59 0.71 -10.02
CA VAL A 37 0.96 -0.53 -9.31
C VAL A 37 1.55 -1.51 -10.31
N ILE A 38 2.70 -2.08 -9.96
CA ILE A 38 3.35 -3.14 -10.75
C ILE A 38 3.16 -4.45 -10.01
N VAL A 39 2.75 -5.49 -10.73
CA VAL A 39 2.58 -6.87 -10.24
C VAL A 39 3.36 -7.82 -11.13
N VAL A 40 4.05 -8.77 -10.52
CA VAL A 40 4.75 -9.85 -11.19
C VAL A 40 4.13 -11.18 -10.77
N GLN A 41 3.75 -11.97 -11.77
CA GLN A 41 3.31 -13.35 -11.63
C GLN A 41 4.35 -14.27 -12.27
N SER A 42 4.82 -15.26 -11.52
CA SER A 42 5.78 -16.25 -12.02
C SER A 42 5.12 -17.64 -12.13
N ASP A 43 5.71 -18.56 -12.89
CA ASP A 43 5.20 -19.94 -12.98
C ASP A 43 5.35 -20.76 -11.68
N PRO A 44 6.44 -20.61 -10.88
CA PRO A 44 6.59 -21.37 -9.63
C PRO A 44 5.51 -21.05 -8.60
N HIS A 45 4.79 -22.08 -8.13
CA HIS A 45 3.78 -21.97 -7.08
C HIS A 45 4.35 -21.89 -5.66
N SER A 46 5.63 -22.20 -5.49
CA SER A 46 6.26 -22.30 -4.18
C SER A 46 7.68 -21.78 -4.28
N TRP A 47 7.93 -20.69 -3.57
CA TRP A 47 9.24 -20.06 -3.46
C TRP A 47 9.61 -19.91 -2.00
N GLU A 48 10.84 -20.29 -1.64
CA GLU A 48 11.31 -20.15 -0.26
C GLU A 48 11.53 -18.68 0.08
N SER A 49 10.78 -18.19 1.05
CA SER A 49 10.97 -16.83 1.56
C SER A 49 12.12 -16.76 2.57
N HIS A 50 12.52 -15.53 2.90
CA HIS A 50 13.49 -15.27 3.97
C HIS A 50 12.92 -15.45 5.38
N LEU A 51 11.64 -15.76 5.51
CA LEU A 51 10.95 -15.91 6.79
C LEU A 51 10.80 -17.39 7.11
N GLN A 52 10.96 -17.72 8.40
CA GLN A 52 10.89 -19.09 8.88
C GLN A 52 9.86 -19.21 10.00
N CYS A 53 9.21 -20.37 10.07
CA CYS A 53 8.34 -20.79 11.16
C CYS A 53 8.82 -22.15 11.65
N ASN A 54 9.17 -22.27 12.93
CA ASN A 54 9.69 -23.50 13.53
C ASN A 54 10.89 -24.11 12.79
N GLY A 55 11.75 -23.28 12.20
CA GLY A 55 12.92 -23.71 11.44
C GLY A 55 12.65 -24.08 9.98
N GLU A 56 11.41 -23.99 9.52
CA GLU A 56 11.03 -24.21 8.11
C GLU A 56 10.74 -22.88 7.40
N SER A 57 11.24 -22.71 6.18
CA SER A 57 10.98 -21.52 5.37
C SER A 57 9.50 -21.42 5.00
N LEU A 58 8.92 -20.24 5.18
CA LEU A 58 7.57 -19.95 4.68
C LEU A 58 7.60 -19.91 3.16
N LEU A 59 6.68 -20.66 2.54
CA LEU A 59 6.56 -20.75 1.09
C LEU A 59 5.62 -19.67 0.55
N TRP A 60 6.13 -18.89 -0.40
CA TRP A 60 5.34 -17.89 -1.14
C TRP A 60 4.81 -18.47 -2.44
N ASP A 61 3.55 -18.18 -2.73
CA ASP A 61 2.95 -18.50 -4.02
C ASP A 61 3.23 -17.36 -4.99
N LEU A 62 4.13 -17.58 -5.95
CA LEU A 62 4.44 -16.59 -6.99
C LEU A 62 3.46 -16.64 -8.16
N ARG A 63 2.63 -17.68 -8.26
CA ARG A 63 1.66 -17.84 -9.35
C ARG A 63 0.35 -17.14 -9.06
N SER A 64 0.03 -16.92 -7.79
CA SER A 64 -1.14 -16.15 -7.36
C SER A 64 -0.74 -14.88 -6.59
N PRO A 65 -0.22 -13.84 -7.28
CA PRO A 65 0.22 -12.60 -6.63
C PRO A 65 -0.95 -11.70 -6.20
N THR A 66 -2.20 -12.19 -6.20
CA THR A 66 -3.40 -11.44 -5.81
C THR A 66 -3.23 -10.75 -4.45
N LYS A 67 -2.62 -11.45 -3.48
CA LYS A 67 -2.38 -10.89 -2.15
C LYS A 67 -1.45 -9.69 -2.20
N ALA A 68 -0.33 -9.82 -2.90
CA ALA A 68 0.62 -8.72 -3.07
C ALA A 68 0.01 -7.56 -3.86
N ALA A 69 -0.74 -7.86 -4.92
CA ALA A 69 -1.44 -6.86 -5.74
C ALA A 69 -2.44 -6.05 -4.91
N VAL A 70 -3.25 -6.70 -4.07
CA VAL A 70 -4.20 -6.00 -3.18
C VAL A 70 -3.48 -5.17 -2.14
N ALA A 71 -2.37 -5.65 -1.58
CA ALA A 71 -1.56 -4.89 -0.63
C ALA A 71 -1.01 -3.61 -1.28
N ALA A 72 -0.32 -3.74 -2.42
CA ALA A 72 0.25 -2.62 -3.17
C ALA A 72 -0.84 -1.63 -3.66
N ALA A 73 -1.98 -2.12 -4.13
CA ALA A 73 -3.09 -1.26 -4.51
C ALA A 73 -3.66 -0.49 -3.30
N SER A 74 -3.76 -1.13 -2.13
CA SER A 74 -4.24 -0.47 -0.91
C SER A 74 -3.26 0.59 -0.42
N GLU A 75 -1.96 0.30 -0.47
CA GLU A 75 -0.90 1.26 -0.18
C GLU A 75 -1.00 2.49 -1.09
N HIS A 76 -1.10 2.29 -2.41
CA HIS A 76 -1.24 3.39 -3.37
C HIS A 76 -2.53 4.19 -3.17
N LEU A 77 -3.67 3.52 -2.93
CA LEU A 77 -4.99 4.15 -2.81
C LEU A 77 -5.19 5.02 -1.58
N SER A 78 -4.49 4.70 -0.49
CA SER A 78 -4.89 5.16 0.84
C SER A 78 -3.73 5.38 1.81
N GLY A 79 -2.50 5.13 1.36
CA GLY A 79 -1.32 5.14 2.22
C GLY A 79 -1.34 4.01 3.26
N LEU A 80 -2.06 2.92 3.02
CA LEU A 80 -2.11 1.82 3.98
C LEU A 80 -0.76 1.10 4.00
N LEU A 81 -0.05 1.26 5.10
CA LEU A 81 1.28 0.69 5.28
C LEU A 81 1.23 -0.80 5.66
N PRO A 82 2.27 -1.57 5.28
CA PRO A 82 2.49 -2.91 5.81
C PRO A 82 2.43 -2.97 7.33
N LEU A 83 1.78 -4.02 7.87
CA LEU A 83 1.52 -4.15 9.31
C LEU A 83 2.76 -4.34 10.17
N HIS A 84 3.91 -4.69 9.58
CA HIS A 84 5.18 -4.72 10.30
C HIS A 84 5.84 -3.35 10.41
N LEU A 85 5.45 -2.35 9.63
CA LEU A 85 6.04 -1.03 9.74
C LEU A 85 5.34 -0.24 10.84
N VAL A 86 6.09 0.09 11.89
CA VAL A 86 5.60 0.85 13.04
C VAL A 86 6.51 2.04 13.31
N TYR A 87 5.96 3.14 13.82
CA TYR A 87 6.75 4.30 14.22
C TYR A 87 7.29 4.11 15.64
N SER A 88 8.60 4.31 15.83
CA SER A 88 9.25 4.25 17.14
C SER A 88 9.51 5.65 17.65
N ASP A 89 8.78 6.09 18.67
CA ASP A 89 9.01 7.39 19.31
C ASP A 89 10.41 7.52 19.90
N ALA A 90 10.95 6.42 20.45
CA ALA A 90 12.28 6.40 21.06
C ALA A 90 13.42 6.63 20.06
N HIS A 91 13.21 6.26 18.79
CA HIS A 91 14.23 6.38 17.74
C HIS A 91 13.86 7.42 16.68
N GLU A 92 12.69 8.05 16.81
CA GLU A 92 12.13 9.02 15.84
C GLU A 92 12.14 8.52 14.39
N THR A 93 11.96 7.22 14.20
CA THR A 93 12.01 6.57 12.87
C THR A 93 11.01 5.44 12.77
N ALA A 94 10.63 5.10 11.53
CA ALA A 94 9.95 3.84 11.24
C ALA A 94 10.90 2.66 11.50
N ILE A 95 10.38 1.62 12.14
CA ILE A 95 11.05 0.35 12.41
C ILE A 95 10.18 -0.82 11.97
N GLU A 96 10.79 -1.98 11.80
CA GLU A 96 10.07 -3.23 11.52
C GLU A 96 9.74 -3.97 12.82
N ASP A 97 8.46 -4.17 13.10
CA ASP A 97 7.92 -5.04 14.14
C ASP A 97 6.96 -6.08 13.52
N TRP A 98 7.49 -7.27 13.26
CA TRP A 98 6.76 -8.36 12.61
C TRP A 98 5.67 -9.00 13.48
N ILE A 99 5.57 -8.66 14.78
CA ILE A 99 4.54 -9.21 15.69
C ILE A 99 3.13 -8.98 15.15
N TRP A 100 2.90 -7.85 14.47
CA TRP A 100 1.59 -7.47 13.93
C TRP A 100 1.34 -7.94 12.50
N SER A 101 2.30 -8.59 11.84
CA SER A 101 2.15 -9.17 10.50
C SER A 101 1.43 -10.53 10.50
N VAL A 102 0.29 -10.57 11.19
CA VAL A 102 -0.52 -11.77 11.43
C VAL A 102 -1.97 -11.58 10.96
N GLY A 103 -2.72 -12.69 10.87
CA GLY A 103 -4.13 -12.69 10.50
C GLY A 103 -4.40 -12.85 9.00
N CYS A 104 -5.68 -12.84 8.61
CA CYS A 104 -6.13 -13.13 7.22
C CYS A 104 -6.35 -11.84 6.42
N ASN A 105 -5.27 -11.13 6.10
CA ASN A 105 -5.29 -9.86 5.34
C ASN A 105 -4.05 -9.73 4.43
N PRO A 106 -4.05 -8.82 3.42
CA PRO A 106 -2.98 -8.70 2.43
C PRO A 106 -1.57 -8.47 2.99
N PHE A 107 -1.47 -7.82 4.14
CA PHE A 107 -0.21 -7.39 4.74
C PHE A 107 0.33 -8.35 5.81
N SER A 108 -0.44 -9.38 6.16
CA SER A 108 0.02 -10.46 7.03
C SER A 108 0.98 -11.36 6.27
N VAL A 109 2.14 -11.69 6.80
CA VAL A 109 3.07 -12.60 6.09
C VAL A 109 2.78 -14.07 6.37
N THR A 110 2.14 -14.36 7.49
CA THR A 110 1.88 -15.73 7.97
C THR A 110 0.61 -16.37 7.40
N SER A 111 -0.17 -15.63 6.60
CA SER A 111 -1.38 -16.17 5.97
C SER A 111 -1.39 -15.99 4.45
N ARG A 112 -2.27 -16.73 3.76
CA ARG A 112 -2.53 -16.56 2.32
C ARG A 112 -3.73 -15.65 2.04
N GLY A 113 -4.31 -15.05 3.08
CA GLY A 113 -5.49 -14.20 2.96
C GLY A 113 -5.17 -12.87 2.29
N TRP A 114 -6.11 -12.36 1.49
CA TRP A 114 -5.99 -11.08 0.79
C TRP A 114 -7.23 -10.19 1.00
N LYS A 115 -8.10 -10.54 1.96
CA LYS A 115 -9.29 -9.75 2.27
C LYS A 115 -8.91 -8.56 3.15
N ILE A 116 -9.35 -7.37 2.77
CA ILE A 116 -9.18 -6.17 3.60
C ILE A 116 -10.01 -6.33 4.87
N SER A 117 -9.37 -6.19 6.02
CA SER A 117 -10.02 -6.28 7.32
C SER A 117 -10.87 -5.03 7.62
N GLN A 118 -11.78 -5.11 8.58
CA GLN A 118 -12.53 -3.92 9.01
C GLN A 118 -11.60 -2.83 9.53
N PHE A 119 -10.59 -3.21 10.33
CA PHE A 119 -9.57 -2.27 10.81
C PHE A 119 -8.88 -1.53 9.66
N GLN A 120 -8.48 -2.25 8.61
CA GLN A 120 -7.87 -1.63 7.43
C GLN A 120 -8.84 -0.68 6.73
N ARG A 121 -10.11 -1.07 6.55
CA ARG A 121 -11.13 -0.16 5.97
C ARG A 121 -11.32 1.11 6.78
N ASP A 122 -11.33 1.01 8.10
CA ASP A 122 -11.46 2.17 8.98
C ASP A 122 -10.22 3.08 8.88
N THR A 123 -9.02 2.51 8.78
CA THR A 123 -7.78 3.27 8.52
C THR A 123 -7.83 3.97 7.16
N ILE A 124 -8.27 3.27 6.10
CA ILE A 124 -8.45 3.86 4.76
C ILE A 124 -9.39 5.06 4.85
N ALA A 125 -10.55 4.90 5.47
CA ALA A 125 -11.53 5.98 5.61
C ALA A 125 -10.94 7.20 6.36
N ARG A 126 -10.15 6.97 7.41
CA ARG A 126 -9.45 8.04 8.13
C ARG A 126 -8.42 8.74 7.25
N SER A 127 -7.63 8.02 6.46
CA SER A 127 -6.67 8.62 5.52
C SER A 127 -7.39 9.59 4.57
N TYR A 128 -8.52 9.19 3.99
CA TYR A 128 -9.30 10.07 3.11
C TYR A 128 -9.82 11.32 3.82
N VAL A 129 -10.29 11.20 5.07
CA VAL A 129 -10.74 12.35 5.86
C VAL A 129 -9.58 13.32 6.13
N VAL A 130 -8.41 12.79 6.50
CA VAL A 130 -7.20 13.60 6.74
C VAL A 130 -6.77 14.31 5.45
N THR A 131 -6.71 13.61 4.32
CA THR A 131 -6.36 14.21 3.03
C THR A 131 -7.32 15.31 2.62
N ALA A 132 -8.63 15.09 2.75
CA ALA A 132 -9.63 16.11 2.42
C ALA A 132 -9.53 17.36 3.32
N LEU A 133 -9.20 17.17 4.60
CA LEU A 133 -8.96 18.28 5.52
C LEU A 133 -7.70 19.06 5.15
N GLU A 134 -6.61 18.36 4.82
CA GLU A 134 -5.35 18.96 4.38
C GLU A 134 -5.54 19.78 3.10
N GLU A 135 -6.21 19.22 2.08
CA GLU A 135 -6.56 19.94 0.84
C GLU A 135 -7.39 21.19 1.14
N SER A 136 -8.36 21.09 2.05
CA SER A 136 -9.20 22.24 2.45
C SER A 136 -8.38 23.35 3.10
N ILE A 137 -7.44 22.99 3.99
CA ILE A 137 -6.52 23.94 4.64
C ILE A 137 -5.64 24.62 3.59
N GLN A 138 -5.09 23.86 2.64
CA GLN A 138 -4.27 24.39 1.56
C GLN A 138 -5.06 25.39 0.69
N HIS A 139 -6.30 25.06 0.35
CA HIS A 139 -7.18 25.96 -0.39
C HIS A 139 -7.47 27.26 0.38
N VAL A 140 -7.85 27.18 1.66
CA VAL A 140 -8.10 28.37 2.50
C VAL A 140 -6.85 29.24 2.62
N ASN A 141 -5.69 28.63 2.89
CA ASN A 141 -4.42 29.35 3.00
C ASN A 141 -4.04 30.03 1.69
N SER A 142 -4.30 29.39 0.54
CA SER A 142 -4.06 30.00 -0.77
C SER A 142 -4.94 31.23 -0.99
N ALA A 143 -6.22 31.16 -0.60
CA ALA A 143 -7.15 32.28 -0.71
C ALA A 143 -6.76 33.44 0.20
N VAL A 144 -6.38 33.17 1.46
CA VAL A 144 -5.89 34.19 2.40
C VAL A 144 -4.66 34.91 1.85
N ARG A 145 -3.71 34.17 1.25
CA ARG A 145 -2.52 34.79 0.63
C ARG A 145 -2.88 35.74 -0.51
N LEU A 146 -3.87 35.37 -1.34
CA LEU A 146 -4.36 36.23 -2.43
C LEU A 146 -5.01 37.51 -1.89
N LEU A 147 -5.84 37.41 -0.85
CA LEU A 147 -6.50 38.57 -0.24
C LEU A 147 -5.50 39.56 0.36
N ILE A 148 -4.43 39.06 1.00
CA ILE A 148 -3.36 39.92 1.54
C ILE A 148 -2.63 40.69 0.42
N MET A 149 -2.46 40.08 -0.76
CA MET A 149 -1.82 40.73 -1.91
C MET A 149 -2.70 41.78 -2.59
N GLU A 150 -4.02 41.70 -2.47
CA GLU A 150 -4.95 42.70 -3.05
C GLU A 150 -5.03 43.99 -2.22
N GLU A 151 -4.71 43.94 -0.92
CA GLU A 151 -4.66 45.13 -0.06
C GLU A 151 -3.39 46.00 -0.22
N THR A 152 -2.38 45.52 -0.97
CA THR A 152 -1.15 46.26 -1.30
C THR A 152 -1.12 46.77 -2.72
#